data_AF-A0A2S6WX09-F1
#
_entry.id   AF-A0A2S6WX09-F1
#
_cell.length_a   1.000
_cell.length_b   1.000
_cell.length_c   1.000
_cell.angle_alpha   90.00
_cell.angle_beta   90.00
_cell.angle_gamma   90.00
#
_symmetry.space_group_name_H-M   'P 1'
#
loop_
_entity.id
_entity.type
_entity.pdbx_description
1 polymer ?
#
loop_
_entity_poly.entity_id
_entity_poly.type
_entity_poly.pdbx_seq_one_letter_code
_entity_poly.pdbx_strand_id
1 'polypeptide(L)'
;MSPSLSRRSALQAAGATVLAAGFTQLSATAARADEAAVVAPKLVTYPRPSAMPTNTSFKVRVRTAPDGEWQTLDIWRPQLGEINPTTGSSKTYNSSLAYFDFQGSVEVEVTCLKGGTTKVRVRPDSYGIKPEVGGDTLRFTLDQPRNVVVQINDDIFDCLHLFARAVEKKPAQDDPNVLYYGPGVHTTADGTLLVPSGKTVYLDGGAVLKATVIFRNVEHAGIAGRGVLAGTAGGGALVENSRNISIGAVTVLNPNGYAVQLGEATGVTIKGLGSFSSKGWGDGIDVFCSSNVVIDGVFMRNSDDCIALYTHRWEYYGDTSNVTVRNSTLWADVAHPINVGTHGNSDNPEVLKNLTFKNLDILDHREPQMGYQGCIALNPGDSNLIKNVKVDGVRVEDFRWGQLIHMRVMYNTKYNTSVGRGIQDVYVKDLSYTGNPLATCLLLGYDAKHAIKDVTFENLMVNGTVIADSMKKPTWYLTTDTIPMHANEHVLNLKFLTTAEAAAAS
;
A
#
# COMPACT_ATOMS: atom_id res chain seq x y z
N MET A 1 66.93 -4.08 2.06
CA MET A 1 68.06 -4.64 1.29
C MET A 1 68.62 -5.79 2.11
N SER A 2 68.30 -7.02 1.71
CA SER A 2 68.64 -8.27 2.43
C SER A 2 68.89 -9.37 1.38
N PRO A 3 69.72 -10.38 1.69
CA PRO A 3 70.49 -11.10 0.69
C PRO A 3 69.89 -12.44 0.23
N SER A 4 70.54 -12.97 -0.80
CA SER A 4 70.40 -14.23 -1.54
C SER A 4 70.17 -15.54 -0.77
N LEU A 5 69.48 -16.52 -1.39
CA LEU A 5 70.04 -17.80 -1.89
C LEU A 5 68.97 -18.89 -2.22
N SER A 6 69.18 -19.55 -3.37
CA SER A 6 69.16 -21.02 -3.62
C SER A 6 67.89 -21.91 -3.57
N ARG A 7 67.75 -22.64 -4.70
CA ARG A 7 67.04 -23.91 -5.05
C ARG A 7 66.76 -24.97 -3.97
N ARG A 8 65.61 -25.66 -4.10
CA ARG A 8 65.30 -27.13 -4.13
C ARG A 8 63.75 -27.25 -4.11
N SER A 9 63.03 -28.17 -4.75
CA SER A 9 63.29 -29.53 -5.23
C SER A 9 62.18 -29.95 -6.23
N ALA A 10 62.50 -30.87 -7.13
CA ALA A 10 61.60 -31.50 -8.10
C ALA A 10 61.25 -32.95 -7.70
N LEU A 11 60.05 -33.37 -8.10
CA LEU A 11 59.53 -34.74 -8.28
C LEU A 11 58.21 -34.56 -9.05
N GLN A 12 57.79 -35.32 -10.06
CA GLN A 12 58.34 -36.36 -10.92
C GLN A 12 57.29 -36.49 -12.04
N ALA A 13 57.69 -36.72 -13.30
CA ALA A 13 56.77 -36.96 -14.41
C ALA A 13 56.68 -38.46 -14.75
N ALA A 14 55.50 -38.94 -15.13
CA ALA A 14 55.25 -39.94 -16.19
C ALA A 14 53.74 -40.20 -16.32
N GLY A 15 53.11 -39.77 -17.42
CA GLY A 15 52.55 -40.72 -18.37
C GLY A 15 51.77 -40.00 -19.47
N ALA A 16 52.28 -40.09 -20.69
CA ALA A 16 51.65 -39.68 -21.95
C ALA A 16 50.58 -40.73 -22.36
N THR A 17 49.67 -40.62 -23.34
CA THR A 17 49.60 -39.89 -24.62
C THR A 17 48.20 -40.14 -25.24
N VAL A 18 47.77 -39.26 -26.16
CA VAL A 18 46.81 -39.45 -27.29
C VAL A 18 45.30 -39.60 -26.97
N LEU A 19 44.50 -38.57 -27.30
CA LEU A 19 43.76 -38.54 -28.58
C LEU A 19 43.26 -37.13 -28.90
N ALA A 20 43.74 -36.60 -30.03
CA ALA A 20 43.16 -35.46 -30.71
C ALA A 20 42.07 -35.95 -31.65
N ALA A 21 40.89 -35.31 -31.64
CA ALA A 21 40.09 -35.05 -32.84
C ALA A 21 38.79 -34.31 -32.47
N GLY A 22 38.51 -33.20 -33.17
CA GLY A 22 37.17 -32.67 -33.34
C GLY A 22 36.89 -31.33 -32.67
N PHE A 23 37.22 -30.23 -33.34
CA PHE A 23 36.23 -29.38 -34.02
C PHE A 23 36.82 -27.98 -34.27
N THR A 24 37.26 -27.79 -35.51
CA THR A 24 37.36 -26.49 -36.17
C THR A 24 35.95 -25.95 -36.43
N GLN A 25 35.60 -24.80 -35.85
CA GLN A 25 34.88 -23.67 -36.46
C GLN A 25 34.41 -22.72 -35.35
N LEU A 26 35.24 -21.72 -35.04
CA LEU A 26 34.80 -20.50 -34.37
C LEU A 26 34.28 -19.55 -35.46
N SER A 27 33.00 -19.69 -35.82
CA SER A 27 32.27 -18.62 -36.48
C SER A 27 31.87 -17.60 -35.42
N ALA A 28 32.38 -16.38 -35.57
CA ALA A 28 31.97 -15.23 -34.79
C ALA A 28 30.45 -15.02 -34.95
N THR A 29 29.68 -15.38 -33.94
CA THR A 29 28.29 -14.95 -33.83
C THR A 29 28.29 -13.50 -33.38
N ALA A 30 28.07 -12.60 -34.33
CA ALA A 30 27.65 -11.24 -34.06
C ALA A 30 26.49 -11.27 -33.06
N ALA A 31 26.66 -10.58 -31.93
CA ALA A 31 25.59 -10.33 -31.00
C ALA A 31 24.48 -9.60 -31.76
N ARG A 32 23.39 -10.32 -32.08
CA ARG A 32 22.11 -9.65 -32.33
C ARG A 32 21.77 -8.96 -31.01
N ALA A 33 21.85 -7.63 -31.00
CA ALA A 33 21.02 -6.86 -30.12
C ALA A 33 19.60 -7.36 -30.37
N ASP A 34 18.98 -7.98 -29.36
CA ASP A 34 17.53 -8.11 -29.34
C ASP A 34 17.00 -6.68 -29.47
N GLU A 35 16.54 -6.36 -30.67
CA GLU A 35 15.74 -5.18 -30.93
C GLU A 35 14.52 -5.35 -30.02
N ALA A 36 14.52 -4.70 -28.86
CA ALA A 36 13.40 -4.71 -27.94
C ALA A 36 12.16 -4.38 -28.77
N ALA A 37 11.27 -5.38 -28.95
CA ALA A 37 10.12 -5.24 -29.81
C ALA A 37 9.42 -3.93 -29.45
N VAL A 38 9.38 -2.98 -30.40
CA VAL A 38 8.75 -1.68 -30.20
C VAL A 38 7.29 -1.94 -29.92
N VAL A 39 6.91 -1.92 -28.64
CA VAL A 39 5.54 -2.21 -28.27
C VAL A 39 4.71 -0.99 -28.62
N ALA A 40 3.74 -1.17 -29.52
CA ALA A 40 2.94 -0.07 -30.03
C ALA A 40 2.30 0.71 -28.86
N PRO A 41 2.43 2.05 -28.83
CA PRO A 41 1.83 2.86 -27.80
C PRO A 41 0.32 2.70 -27.85
N LYS A 42 -0.30 2.57 -26.68
CA LYS A 42 -1.75 2.39 -26.56
C LYS A 42 -2.26 3.27 -25.43
N LEU A 43 -3.43 3.86 -25.64
CA LEU A 43 -4.14 4.67 -24.66
C LEU A 43 -5.62 4.28 -24.69
N VAL A 44 -6.18 3.96 -23.53
CA VAL A 44 -7.59 3.59 -23.36
C VAL A 44 -8.18 4.48 -22.28
N THR A 45 -9.24 5.20 -22.63
CA THR A 45 -10.00 6.06 -21.73
C THR A 45 -11.37 5.45 -21.49
N TYR A 46 -11.97 5.78 -20.34
CA TYR A 46 -13.21 5.17 -19.88
C TYR A 46 -14.25 6.24 -19.54
N PRO A 47 -15.48 6.15 -20.06
CA PRO A 47 -16.50 7.15 -19.78
C PRO A 47 -17.07 6.99 -18.38
N ARG A 48 -17.43 8.09 -17.73
CA ARG A 48 -18.24 8.07 -16.50
C ARG A 48 -19.73 8.09 -16.90
N PRO A 49 -20.57 7.18 -16.39
CA PRO A 49 -22.02 7.27 -16.60
C PRO A 49 -22.56 8.61 -16.11
N SER A 50 -23.42 9.25 -16.91
CA SER A 50 -23.99 10.58 -16.60
C SER A 50 -24.74 10.62 -15.26
N ALA A 51 -25.31 9.49 -14.83
CA ALA A 51 -25.98 9.32 -13.54
C ALA A 51 -25.05 9.36 -12.32
N MET A 52 -23.73 9.24 -12.51
CA MET A 52 -22.75 9.38 -11.43
C MET A 52 -22.34 10.85 -11.24
N PRO A 53 -21.97 11.27 -10.03
CA PRO A 53 -21.51 12.64 -9.82
C PRO A 53 -20.10 12.88 -10.39
N THR A 54 -19.85 14.14 -10.77
CA THR A 54 -18.52 14.67 -11.16
C THR A 54 -18.11 15.79 -10.23
N ASN A 55 -16.80 16.06 -10.15
CA ASN A 55 -16.26 17.31 -9.64
C ASN A 55 -15.86 18.22 -10.81
N THR A 56 -15.71 19.52 -10.58
CA THR A 56 -15.47 20.52 -11.64
C THR A 56 -14.19 21.34 -11.43
N SER A 57 -13.33 20.91 -10.52
CA SER A 57 -12.11 21.65 -10.19
C SER A 57 -11.00 21.49 -11.23
N PHE A 58 -11.00 20.37 -11.98
CA PHE A 58 -9.94 20.04 -12.92
C PHE A 58 -10.49 19.63 -14.29
N LYS A 59 -9.75 19.98 -15.34
CA LYS A 59 -9.82 19.35 -16.65
C LYS A 59 -8.55 18.55 -16.87
N VAL A 60 -8.67 17.30 -17.30
CA VAL A 60 -7.54 16.39 -17.53
C VAL A 60 -7.53 15.92 -18.97
N ARG A 61 -6.39 16.04 -19.63
CA ARG A 61 -6.15 15.49 -20.96
C ARG A 61 -4.93 14.58 -20.95
N VAL A 62 -4.98 13.54 -21.77
CA VAL A 62 -3.87 12.59 -21.94
C VAL A 62 -3.65 12.29 -23.41
N ARG A 63 -2.41 12.03 -23.80
CA ARG A 63 -2.05 11.54 -25.14
C ARG A 63 -0.86 10.60 -25.07
N THR A 64 -0.76 9.66 -26.00
CA THR A 64 0.49 8.90 -26.17
C THR A 64 1.61 9.88 -26.54
N ALA A 65 2.75 9.79 -25.86
CA ALA A 65 3.90 10.64 -26.16
C ALA A 65 4.59 10.18 -27.46
N PRO A 66 5.21 11.10 -28.21
CA PRO A 66 5.24 12.55 -28.01
C PRO A 66 4.09 13.32 -28.71
N ASP A 67 3.40 12.69 -29.65
CA ASP A 67 2.59 13.38 -30.66
C ASP A 67 1.20 12.77 -30.89
N GLY A 68 0.74 11.91 -29.98
CA GLY A 68 -0.62 11.38 -30.02
C GLY A 68 -1.69 12.46 -29.89
N GLU A 69 -2.92 12.10 -30.25
CA GLU A 69 -4.07 12.99 -30.09
C GLU A 69 -4.48 13.12 -28.62
N TRP A 70 -4.78 14.37 -28.20
CA TRP A 70 -5.26 14.66 -26.85
C TRP A 70 -6.68 14.14 -26.64
N GLN A 71 -6.83 13.27 -25.64
CA GLN A 71 -8.12 12.78 -25.17
C GLN A 71 -8.44 13.39 -23.81
N THR A 72 -9.67 13.89 -23.63
CA THR A 72 -10.12 14.40 -22.33
C THR A 72 -10.63 13.23 -21.48
N LEU A 73 -10.23 13.18 -20.21
CA LEU A 73 -10.71 12.17 -19.27
C LEU A 73 -11.97 12.67 -18.55
N ASP A 74 -12.90 11.75 -18.31
CA ASP A 74 -14.03 12.00 -17.43
C ASP A 74 -13.59 12.04 -15.96
N ILE A 75 -14.15 12.99 -15.22
CA ILE A 75 -13.88 13.18 -13.80
C ILE A 75 -14.97 12.49 -12.97
N TRP A 76 -14.52 11.63 -12.05
CA TRP A 76 -15.31 11.03 -10.99
C TRP A 76 -15.17 11.85 -9.71
N ARG A 77 -16.19 11.81 -8.85
CA ARG A 77 -16.22 12.56 -7.58
C ARG A 77 -16.10 11.62 -6.36
N PRO A 78 -14.89 11.25 -5.93
CA PRO A 78 -14.70 10.65 -4.62
C PRO A 78 -15.08 11.63 -3.50
N GLN A 79 -15.42 11.08 -2.34
CA GLN A 79 -15.72 11.83 -1.13
C GLN A 79 -14.70 11.50 -0.05
N LEU A 80 -14.33 12.50 0.74
CA LEU A 80 -13.26 12.44 1.75
C LEU A 80 -13.80 12.93 3.09
N GLY A 81 -13.38 12.30 4.18
CA GLY A 81 -13.80 12.65 5.54
C GLY A 81 -12.81 13.57 6.26
N GLU A 82 -13.31 14.44 7.11
CA GLU A 82 -12.52 15.12 8.13
C GLU A 82 -13.29 15.15 9.45
N ILE A 83 -12.68 14.63 10.50
CA ILE A 83 -13.28 14.67 11.84
C ILE A 83 -12.79 15.91 12.58
N ASN A 84 -13.71 16.65 13.19
CA ASN A 84 -13.38 17.65 14.18
C ASN A 84 -13.02 16.95 15.50
N PRO A 85 -11.75 16.99 15.96
CA PRO A 85 -11.32 16.24 17.14
C PRO A 85 -11.90 16.80 18.45
N THR A 86 -12.42 18.03 18.46
CA THR A 86 -13.02 18.65 19.65
C THR A 86 -14.47 18.24 19.83
N THR A 87 -15.24 18.12 18.74
CA THR A 87 -16.69 17.88 18.79
C THR A 87 -17.09 16.46 18.36
N GLY A 88 -16.19 15.73 17.68
CA GLY A 88 -16.50 14.45 17.04
C GLY A 88 -17.33 14.57 15.75
N SER A 89 -17.74 15.78 15.35
CA SER A 89 -18.50 15.96 14.11
C SER A 89 -17.64 15.72 12.88
N SER A 90 -18.22 15.12 11.84
CA SER A 90 -17.54 14.87 10.57
C SER A 90 -17.96 15.87 9.49
N LYS A 91 -17.01 16.27 8.65
CA LYS A 91 -17.23 17.06 7.43
C LYS A 91 -16.81 16.24 6.22
N THR A 92 -17.60 16.31 5.16
CA THR A 92 -17.29 15.63 3.90
C THR A 92 -16.83 16.64 2.85
N TYR A 93 -15.75 16.30 2.16
CA TYR A 93 -15.24 17.03 1.01
C TYR A 93 -15.41 16.22 -0.27
N ASN A 94 -15.53 16.92 -1.40
CA ASN A 94 -15.47 16.29 -2.71
C ASN A 94 -14.08 16.50 -3.29
N SER A 95 -13.55 15.47 -3.94
CA SER A 95 -12.28 15.54 -4.67
C SER A 95 -12.49 15.11 -6.12
N SER A 96 -11.40 15.02 -6.89
CA SER A 96 -11.44 14.59 -8.29
C SER A 96 -10.68 13.28 -8.46
N LEU A 97 -11.25 12.36 -9.25
CA LEU A 97 -10.59 11.14 -9.69
C LEU A 97 -10.73 11.01 -11.21
N ALA A 98 -9.64 10.68 -11.90
CA ALA A 98 -9.66 10.21 -13.28
C ALA A 98 -8.83 8.94 -13.39
N TYR A 99 -9.14 8.10 -14.38
CA TYR A 99 -8.36 6.91 -14.65
C TYR A 99 -8.36 6.56 -16.13
N PHE A 100 -7.27 5.95 -16.57
CA PHE A 100 -7.04 5.52 -17.93
C PHE A 100 -5.98 4.43 -17.94
N ASP A 101 -5.90 3.69 -19.04
CA ASP A 101 -4.85 2.70 -19.22
C ASP A 101 -3.91 3.13 -20.36
N PHE A 102 -2.63 2.80 -20.23
CA PHE A 102 -1.66 3.06 -21.29
C PHE A 102 -0.55 2.01 -21.38
N GLN A 103 0.13 2.04 -22.52
CA GLN A 103 1.33 1.28 -22.84
C GLN A 103 2.30 2.20 -23.59
N GLY A 104 3.59 2.13 -23.25
CA GLY A 104 4.58 3.12 -23.66
C GLY A 104 4.52 4.34 -22.73
N SER A 105 4.79 5.53 -23.27
CA SER A 105 4.75 6.79 -22.51
C SER A 105 3.47 7.59 -22.82
N VAL A 106 2.96 8.31 -21.82
CA VAL A 106 1.80 9.18 -21.94
C VAL A 106 2.15 10.57 -21.41
N GLU A 107 1.77 11.61 -22.14
CA GLU A 107 1.76 12.97 -21.62
C GLU A 107 0.42 13.24 -20.92
N VAL A 108 0.50 13.83 -19.73
CA VAL A 108 -0.63 14.23 -18.92
C VAL A 108 -0.66 15.75 -18.85
N GLU A 109 -1.81 16.33 -19.14
CA GLU A 109 -2.09 17.74 -18.94
C GLU A 109 -3.25 17.92 -17.97
N VAL A 110 -3.04 18.72 -16.93
CA VAL A 110 -4.04 19.03 -15.91
C VAL A 110 -4.22 20.54 -15.84
N THR A 111 -5.45 21.02 -16.01
CA THR A 111 -5.80 22.44 -15.85
C THR A 111 -6.65 22.62 -14.60
N CYS A 112 -6.22 23.51 -13.70
CA CYS A 112 -7.02 23.98 -12.57
C CYS A 112 -8.08 24.98 -13.07
N LEU A 113 -9.35 24.58 -13.04
CA LEU A 113 -10.45 25.41 -13.56
C LEU A 113 -10.83 26.56 -12.62
N LYS A 114 -10.43 26.48 -11.34
CA LYS A 114 -10.62 27.57 -10.37
C LYS A 114 -9.64 28.72 -10.57
N GLY A 115 -8.53 28.47 -11.26
CA GLY A 115 -7.43 29.41 -11.43
C GLY A 115 -6.60 29.64 -10.17
N GLY A 116 -5.58 30.50 -10.29
CA GLY A 116 -4.74 30.92 -9.17
C GLY A 116 -3.68 29.90 -8.77
N THR A 117 -3.21 29.10 -9.70
CA THR A 117 -2.14 28.10 -9.47
C THR A 117 -0.83 28.81 -9.15
N THR A 118 -0.34 28.62 -7.92
CA THR A 118 0.94 29.19 -7.43
C THR A 118 1.92 28.12 -7.00
N LYS A 119 1.42 26.95 -6.57
CA LYS A 119 2.22 25.80 -6.16
C LYS A 119 1.60 24.52 -6.68
N VAL A 120 2.44 23.61 -7.17
CA VAL A 120 2.02 22.30 -7.66
C VAL A 120 2.92 21.22 -7.08
N ARG A 121 2.34 20.04 -6.82
CA ARG A 121 3.05 18.85 -6.39
C ARG A 121 2.40 17.62 -7.01
N VAL A 122 3.20 16.70 -7.54
CA VAL A 122 2.73 15.40 -8.05
C VAL A 122 3.27 14.31 -7.13
N ARG A 123 2.38 13.64 -6.42
CA ARG A 123 2.69 12.69 -5.35
C ARG A 123 2.40 11.24 -5.80
N PRO A 124 3.07 10.23 -5.25
CA PRO A 124 4.14 10.29 -4.24
C PRO A 124 5.41 11.01 -4.72
N ASP A 125 6.06 11.75 -3.82
CA ASP A 125 7.31 12.47 -4.08
C ASP A 125 8.44 11.53 -4.50
N SER A 126 8.38 10.27 -4.05
CA SER A 126 9.32 9.21 -4.40
C SER A 126 9.40 8.94 -5.90
N TYR A 127 8.40 9.34 -6.69
CA TYR A 127 8.44 9.22 -8.15
C TYR A 127 9.27 10.31 -8.84
N GLY A 128 9.64 11.38 -8.13
CA GLY A 128 10.47 12.46 -8.68
C GLY A 128 9.82 13.24 -9.83
N ILE A 129 8.49 13.19 -9.96
CA ILE A 129 7.77 13.85 -11.06
C ILE A 129 7.74 15.36 -10.80
N LYS A 130 8.37 16.11 -11.70
CA LYS A 130 8.35 17.58 -11.71
C LYS A 130 7.55 18.04 -12.92
N PRO A 131 6.33 18.58 -12.73
CA PRO A 131 5.54 19.05 -13.85
C PRO A 131 6.06 20.41 -14.36
N GLU A 132 5.95 20.61 -15.67
CA GLU A 132 6.04 21.94 -16.28
C GLU A 132 4.75 22.70 -15.99
N VAL A 133 4.84 23.98 -15.63
CA VAL A 133 3.69 24.81 -15.26
C VAL A 133 3.61 26.03 -16.17
N GLY A 134 2.44 26.23 -16.79
CA GLY A 134 2.12 27.39 -17.61
C GLY A 134 0.75 27.95 -17.22
N GLY A 135 0.74 29.03 -16.43
CA GLY A 135 -0.49 29.56 -15.84
C GLY A 135 -1.16 28.53 -14.94
N ASP A 136 -2.43 28.22 -15.21
CA ASP A 136 -3.22 27.23 -14.45
C ASP A 136 -3.16 25.81 -15.01
N THR A 137 -2.27 25.57 -15.97
CA THR A 137 -2.09 24.26 -16.59
C THR A 137 -0.71 23.70 -16.26
N LEU A 138 -0.68 22.45 -15.82
CA LEU A 138 0.54 21.70 -15.60
C LEU A 138 0.63 20.50 -16.55
N ARG A 139 1.85 20.14 -16.94
CA ARG A 139 2.15 19.03 -17.84
C ARG A 139 3.27 18.17 -17.28
N PHE A 140 3.13 16.86 -17.41
CA PHE A 140 4.19 15.90 -17.08
C PHE A 140 4.02 14.62 -17.91
N THR A 141 5.07 13.81 -17.96
CA THR A 141 5.05 12.52 -18.68
C THR A 141 5.12 11.38 -17.69
N LEU A 142 4.37 10.31 -17.97
CA LEU A 142 4.52 9.02 -17.31
C LEU A 142 5.01 8.00 -18.34
N ASP A 143 6.08 7.30 -18.01
CA ASP A 143 6.75 6.26 -18.82
C ASP A 143 6.37 4.83 -18.41
N GLN A 144 5.68 4.68 -17.28
CA GLN A 144 5.14 3.42 -16.79
C GLN A 144 3.87 3.65 -15.97
N PRO A 145 2.94 2.68 -15.95
CA PRO A 145 1.75 2.71 -15.12
C PRO A 145 2.03 2.97 -13.65
N ARG A 146 1.39 3.99 -13.08
CA ARG A 146 1.46 4.37 -11.68
C ARG A 146 0.32 5.33 -11.31
N ASN A 147 -0.16 5.24 -10.08
CA ASN A 147 -1.16 6.16 -9.54
C ASN A 147 -0.48 7.42 -9.02
N VAL A 148 -1.02 8.60 -9.30
CA VAL A 148 -0.49 9.87 -8.77
C VAL A 148 -1.59 10.75 -8.18
N VAL A 149 -1.20 11.65 -7.27
CA VAL A 149 -2.05 12.74 -6.78
C VAL A 149 -1.45 14.07 -7.23
N VAL A 150 -2.23 14.86 -7.95
CA VAL A 150 -1.90 16.25 -8.30
C VAL A 150 -2.52 17.15 -7.24
N GLN A 151 -1.65 17.82 -6.47
CA GLN A 151 -2.00 18.75 -5.42
C GLN A 151 -1.66 20.17 -5.89
N ILE A 152 -2.61 21.10 -5.75
CA ILE A 152 -2.46 22.51 -6.14
C ILE A 152 -2.63 23.39 -4.89
N ASN A 153 -1.75 24.37 -4.73
CA ASN A 153 -1.80 25.38 -3.65
C ASN A 153 -1.92 24.76 -2.24
N ASP A 154 -1.25 23.62 -2.03
CA ASP A 154 -1.28 22.84 -0.79
C ASP A 154 -2.69 22.33 -0.36
N ASP A 155 -3.73 22.48 -1.20
CA ASP A 155 -5.07 21.96 -0.92
C ASP A 155 -5.06 20.43 -0.99
N ILE A 156 -5.36 19.80 0.13
CA ILE A 156 -5.37 18.35 0.28
C ILE A 156 -6.72 17.71 0.01
N PHE A 157 -7.82 18.45 0.03
CA PHE A 157 -9.17 17.90 -0.13
C PHE A 157 -9.66 18.02 -1.57
N ASP A 158 -9.35 19.12 -2.26
CA ASP A 158 -9.65 19.29 -3.67
C ASP A 158 -8.44 19.01 -4.56
N CYS A 159 -7.91 17.78 -4.46
CA CYS A 159 -6.87 17.26 -5.34
C CYS A 159 -7.45 16.55 -6.57
N LEU A 160 -6.57 16.25 -7.53
CA LEU A 160 -6.83 15.25 -8.57
C LEU A 160 -6.07 13.97 -8.25
N HIS A 161 -6.80 12.87 -8.11
CA HIS A 161 -6.27 11.51 -8.07
C HIS A 161 -6.31 10.96 -9.51
N LEU A 162 -5.18 10.45 -10.00
CA LEU A 162 -5.05 9.96 -11.36
C LEU A 162 -4.53 8.53 -11.35
N PHE A 163 -5.39 7.56 -11.70
CA PHE A 163 -4.97 6.18 -11.84
C PHE A 163 -4.57 5.90 -13.29
N ALA A 164 -3.26 5.97 -13.58
CA ALA A 164 -2.69 5.66 -14.87
C ALA A 164 -2.19 4.21 -14.86
N ARG A 165 -2.99 3.29 -15.43
CA ARG A 165 -2.81 1.85 -15.25
C ARG A 165 -2.28 1.18 -16.52
N ALA A 166 -1.83 -0.06 -16.39
CA ALA A 166 -1.48 -0.87 -17.55
C ALA A 166 -2.74 -1.24 -18.33
N VAL A 167 -2.63 -1.34 -19.66
CA VAL A 167 -3.72 -1.87 -20.50
C VAL A 167 -4.07 -3.28 -20.04
N GLU A 168 -5.34 -3.49 -19.70
CA GLU A 168 -5.83 -4.81 -19.33
C GLU A 168 -6.09 -5.75 -20.52
N LYS A 169 -6.01 -7.05 -20.22
CA LYS A 169 -6.60 -8.10 -21.04
C LYS A 169 -8.03 -8.35 -20.56
N LYS A 170 -9.00 -7.90 -21.34
CA LYS A 170 -10.43 -8.10 -21.04
C LYS A 170 -10.85 -9.56 -21.29
N PRO A 171 -11.72 -10.16 -20.46
CA PRO A 171 -12.35 -11.43 -20.79
C PRO A 171 -13.36 -11.27 -21.94
N ALA A 172 -13.74 -12.39 -22.56
CA ALA A 172 -14.86 -12.40 -23.51
C ALA A 172 -16.17 -12.16 -22.76
N GLN A 173 -17.11 -11.43 -23.39
CA GLN A 173 -18.39 -11.07 -22.76
C GLN A 173 -19.30 -12.29 -22.57
N ASP A 174 -19.15 -13.30 -23.41
CA ASP A 174 -19.91 -14.55 -23.42
C ASP A 174 -19.17 -15.69 -22.70
N ASP A 175 -18.06 -15.42 -22.02
CA ASP A 175 -17.36 -16.41 -21.21
C ASP A 175 -18.31 -16.92 -20.10
N PRO A 176 -18.64 -18.23 -20.08
CA PRO A 176 -19.60 -18.78 -19.12
C PRO A 176 -19.13 -18.66 -17.67
N ASN A 177 -17.86 -18.38 -17.40
CA ASN A 177 -17.30 -18.17 -16.07
C ASN A 177 -17.22 -16.70 -15.65
N VAL A 178 -17.72 -15.78 -16.47
CA VAL A 178 -17.68 -14.35 -16.21
C VAL A 178 -19.07 -13.78 -16.02
N LEU A 179 -19.27 -13.08 -14.91
CA LEU A 179 -20.42 -12.21 -14.69
C LEU A 179 -20.05 -10.82 -15.21
N TYR A 180 -20.34 -10.56 -16.48
CA TYR A 180 -19.89 -9.36 -17.20
C TYR A 180 -20.83 -8.17 -16.98
N TYR A 181 -20.28 -7.04 -16.53
CA TYR A 181 -20.97 -5.76 -16.42
C TYR A 181 -20.29 -4.72 -17.32
N GLY A 182 -20.95 -4.37 -18.43
CA GLY A 182 -20.47 -3.34 -19.36
C GLY A 182 -20.68 -1.90 -18.85
N PRO A 183 -20.27 -0.88 -19.63
CA PRO A 183 -20.45 0.52 -19.25
C PRO A 183 -21.90 0.87 -18.92
N GLY A 184 -22.13 1.61 -17.84
CA GLY A 184 -23.46 1.93 -17.33
C GLY A 184 -23.61 1.66 -15.82
N VAL A 185 -24.79 1.96 -15.29
CA VAL A 185 -25.11 1.74 -13.87
C VAL A 185 -25.92 0.47 -13.72
N HIS A 186 -25.45 -0.43 -12.86
CA HIS A 186 -26.03 -1.74 -12.57
C HIS A 186 -26.40 -1.84 -11.10
N THR A 187 -27.52 -2.51 -10.83
CA THR A 187 -28.07 -2.70 -9.48
C THR A 187 -28.52 -4.15 -9.33
N THR A 188 -28.50 -4.66 -8.10
CA THR A 188 -29.20 -5.89 -7.72
C THR A 188 -30.43 -5.55 -6.87
N ALA A 189 -31.37 -6.47 -6.74
CA ALA A 189 -32.63 -6.20 -6.06
C ALA A 189 -32.46 -5.88 -4.55
N ASP A 190 -31.43 -6.46 -3.94
CA ASP A 190 -31.13 -6.39 -2.51
C ASP A 190 -29.84 -5.58 -2.21
N GLY A 191 -29.19 -5.03 -3.24
CA GLY A 191 -27.92 -4.33 -3.09
C GLY A 191 -26.73 -5.25 -2.76
N THR A 192 -26.86 -6.56 -2.97
CA THR A 192 -25.76 -7.52 -2.85
C THR A 192 -25.58 -8.36 -4.11
N LEU A 193 -24.36 -8.87 -4.33
CA LEU A 193 -24.05 -9.82 -5.40
C LEU A 193 -23.26 -10.99 -4.80
N LEU A 194 -23.92 -12.14 -4.65
CA LEU A 194 -23.26 -13.38 -4.27
C LEU A 194 -22.52 -13.97 -5.47
N VAL A 195 -21.21 -14.19 -5.35
CA VAL A 195 -20.37 -14.73 -6.42
C VAL A 195 -20.11 -16.23 -6.18
N PRO A 196 -20.52 -17.13 -7.10
CA PRO A 196 -20.26 -18.56 -6.97
C PRO A 196 -18.78 -18.91 -7.16
N SER A 197 -18.38 -20.10 -6.68
CA SER A 197 -17.07 -20.68 -6.99
C SER A 197 -16.81 -20.77 -8.48
N GLY A 198 -15.56 -20.54 -8.89
CA GLY A 198 -15.15 -20.58 -10.29
C GLY A 198 -15.60 -19.39 -11.14
N LYS A 199 -16.27 -18.38 -10.56
CA LYS A 199 -16.78 -17.21 -11.29
C LYS A 199 -15.97 -15.95 -11.03
N THR A 200 -15.84 -15.13 -12.08
CA THR A 200 -15.27 -13.80 -11.99
C THR A 200 -16.31 -12.74 -12.31
N VAL A 201 -16.55 -11.81 -11.41
CA VAL A 201 -17.28 -10.56 -11.71
C VAL A 201 -16.33 -9.67 -12.49
N TYR A 202 -16.69 -9.30 -13.72
CA TYR A 202 -15.88 -8.37 -14.51
C TYR A 202 -16.63 -7.05 -14.68
N LEU A 203 -16.08 -5.97 -14.13
CA LEU A 203 -16.60 -4.62 -14.26
C LEU A 203 -15.79 -3.87 -15.32
N ASP A 204 -16.36 -3.69 -16.51
CA ASP A 204 -15.71 -2.94 -17.59
C ASP A 204 -15.48 -1.47 -17.19
N GLY A 205 -14.53 -0.79 -17.83
CA GLY A 205 -14.32 0.63 -17.59
C GLY A 205 -15.57 1.44 -17.96
N GLY A 206 -16.02 2.27 -17.03
CA GLY A 206 -17.29 2.98 -17.11
C GLY A 206 -18.51 2.18 -16.61
N ALA A 207 -18.34 0.94 -16.17
CA ALA A 207 -19.36 0.22 -15.42
C ALA A 207 -19.39 0.71 -13.96
N VAL A 208 -20.59 0.79 -13.39
CA VAL A 208 -20.82 1.04 -11.97
C VAL A 208 -21.73 -0.04 -11.42
N LEU A 209 -21.27 -0.80 -10.43
CA LEU A 209 -22.09 -1.75 -9.72
C LEU A 209 -22.46 -1.19 -8.35
N LYS A 210 -23.77 -1.00 -8.12
CA LYS A 210 -24.34 -0.57 -6.83
C LYS A 210 -24.76 -1.79 -6.01
N ALA A 211 -23.79 -2.63 -5.68
CA ALA A 211 -23.98 -3.79 -4.82
C ALA A 211 -22.69 -4.14 -4.07
N THR A 212 -22.83 -4.65 -2.85
CA THR A 212 -21.71 -5.29 -2.15
C THR A 212 -21.45 -6.65 -2.78
N VAL A 213 -20.20 -6.90 -3.19
CA VAL A 213 -19.81 -8.18 -3.83
C VAL A 213 -19.35 -9.17 -2.77
N ILE A 214 -20.01 -10.32 -2.68
CA ILE A 214 -19.84 -11.25 -1.56
C ILE A 214 -19.32 -12.60 -2.07
N PHE A 215 -18.20 -13.02 -1.52
CA PHE A 215 -17.62 -14.35 -1.64
C PHE A 215 -17.78 -15.04 -0.28
N ARG A 216 -18.73 -15.98 -0.17
CA ARG A 216 -19.01 -16.69 1.08
C ARG A 216 -19.03 -18.18 0.84
N ASN A 217 -18.18 -18.93 1.54
CA ASN A 217 -18.05 -20.38 1.37
C ASN A 217 -17.74 -20.80 -0.08
N VAL A 218 -16.88 -20.03 -0.77
CA VAL A 218 -16.54 -20.25 -2.17
C VAL A 218 -15.04 -20.33 -2.41
N GLU A 219 -14.68 -20.81 -3.59
CA GLU A 219 -13.29 -20.92 -4.01
C GLU A 219 -13.08 -20.58 -5.48
N HIS A 220 -11.88 -20.13 -5.81
CA HIS A 220 -11.47 -19.82 -7.18
C HIS A 220 -12.41 -18.80 -7.86
N ALA A 221 -12.75 -17.74 -7.14
CA ALA A 221 -13.66 -16.70 -7.59
C ALA A 221 -13.00 -15.32 -7.48
N GLY A 222 -13.58 -14.31 -8.13
CA GLY A 222 -13.01 -12.98 -8.02
C GLY A 222 -13.83 -11.85 -8.62
N ILE A 223 -13.25 -10.66 -8.53
CA ILE A 223 -13.70 -9.44 -9.21
C ILE A 223 -12.51 -8.81 -9.94
N ALA A 224 -12.73 -8.34 -11.16
CA ALA A 224 -11.70 -7.72 -11.99
C ALA A 224 -12.27 -6.57 -12.84
N GLY A 225 -11.37 -5.76 -13.42
CA GLY A 225 -11.69 -4.79 -14.47
C GLY A 225 -11.28 -3.36 -14.14
N ARG A 226 -12.03 -2.39 -14.66
CA ARG A 226 -11.81 -0.93 -14.47
C ARG A 226 -13.05 -0.19 -13.98
N GLY A 227 -14.14 -0.92 -13.74
CA GLY A 227 -15.37 -0.34 -13.24
C GLY A 227 -15.31 0.02 -11.75
N VAL A 228 -16.44 0.53 -11.27
CA VAL A 228 -16.57 1.16 -9.97
C VAL A 228 -17.63 0.46 -9.13
N LEU A 229 -17.29 0.13 -7.88
CA LEU A 229 -18.26 -0.19 -6.83
C LEU A 229 -18.64 1.12 -6.14
N ALA A 230 -19.93 1.47 -6.11
CA ALA A 230 -20.38 2.72 -5.50
C ALA A 230 -21.78 2.60 -4.89
N GLY A 231 -22.05 3.34 -3.82
CA GLY A 231 -23.35 3.29 -3.14
C GLY A 231 -23.67 1.91 -2.57
N THR A 232 -22.64 1.19 -2.12
CA THR A 232 -22.77 -0.14 -1.55
C THR A 232 -23.18 -0.06 -0.07
N ALA A 233 -24.12 -0.91 0.33
CA ALA A 233 -24.76 -0.83 1.64
C ALA A 233 -23.99 -1.53 2.78
N GLY A 234 -23.18 -2.55 2.46
CA GLY A 234 -22.40 -3.34 3.42
C GLY A 234 -20.96 -3.52 2.99
N GLY A 235 -20.28 -2.41 2.65
CA GLY A 235 -18.90 -2.43 2.16
C GLY A 235 -18.79 -2.66 0.65
N GLY A 236 -17.57 -2.58 0.10
CA GLY A 236 -17.31 -2.84 -1.32
C GLY A 236 -17.37 -4.33 -1.63
N ALA A 237 -16.48 -5.12 -1.01
CA ALA A 237 -16.45 -6.57 -1.14
C ALA A 237 -16.27 -7.27 0.22
N LEU A 238 -16.90 -8.44 0.37
CA LEU A 238 -16.75 -9.33 1.51
C LEU A 238 -16.20 -10.67 1.04
N VAL A 239 -15.13 -11.15 1.69
CA VAL A 239 -14.57 -12.48 1.51
C VAL A 239 -14.64 -13.21 2.85
N GLU A 240 -15.53 -14.18 2.96
CA GLU A 240 -15.83 -14.88 4.20
C GLU A 240 -15.72 -16.39 3.98
N ASN A 241 -14.99 -17.09 4.85
CA ASN A 241 -14.90 -18.54 4.84
C ASN A 241 -14.55 -19.11 3.44
N SER A 242 -13.64 -18.43 2.73
CA SER A 242 -13.40 -18.64 1.30
C SER A 242 -11.91 -18.78 1.00
N ARG A 243 -11.57 -19.40 -0.14
CA ARG A 243 -10.17 -19.59 -0.55
C ARG A 243 -9.90 -19.21 -2.00
N ASN A 244 -8.67 -18.82 -2.30
CA ASN A 244 -8.24 -18.51 -3.68
C ASN A 244 -9.13 -17.44 -4.33
N ILE A 245 -9.28 -16.30 -3.66
CA ILE A 245 -10.10 -15.17 -4.13
C ILE A 245 -9.20 -14.07 -4.69
N SER A 246 -9.55 -13.54 -5.87
CA SER A 246 -8.85 -12.42 -6.49
C SER A 246 -9.72 -11.18 -6.60
N ILE A 247 -9.25 -10.04 -6.09
CA ILE A 247 -9.91 -8.73 -6.21
C ILE A 247 -8.96 -7.80 -6.97
N GLY A 248 -9.32 -7.41 -8.19
CA GLY A 248 -8.41 -6.76 -9.14
C GLY A 248 -8.92 -5.46 -9.71
N ALA A 249 -8.13 -4.39 -9.58
CA ALA A 249 -8.16 -3.14 -10.34
C ALA A 249 -9.50 -2.38 -10.44
N VAL A 250 -10.53 -2.76 -9.69
CA VAL A 250 -11.74 -1.96 -9.53
C VAL A 250 -11.49 -0.75 -8.62
N THR A 251 -12.42 0.19 -8.63
CA THR A 251 -12.41 1.33 -7.70
C THR A 251 -13.63 1.26 -6.79
N VAL A 252 -13.46 1.45 -5.48
CA VAL A 252 -14.54 1.52 -4.50
C VAL A 252 -14.74 2.97 -4.08
N LEU A 253 -15.93 3.52 -4.32
CA LEU A 253 -16.28 4.91 -3.99
C LEU A 253 -17.31 4.98 -2.87
N ASN A 254 -16.85 5.51 -1.74
CA ASN A 254 -17.60 5.80 -0.51
C ASN A 254 -18.54 4.66 -0.05
N PRO A 255 -17.99 3.44 0.13
CA PRO A 255 -18.76 2.31 0.63
C PRO A 255 -19.36 2.62 2.00
N ASN A 256 -20.43 1.93 2.38
CA ASN A 256 -20.92 1.96 3.76
C ASN A 256 -20.23 0.83 4.54
N GLY A 257 -19.17 1.16 5.29
CA GLY A 257 -18.24 0.19 5.87
C GLY A 257 -16.97 0.05 5.03
N TYR A 258 -16.33 -1.11 5.15
CA TYR A 258 -15.03 -1.42 4.58
C TYR A 258 -15.03 -1.45 3.04
N ALA A 259 -13.92 -1.05 2.42
CA ALA A 259 -13.76 -1.26 0.99
C ALA A 259 -13.66 -2.76 0.66
N VAL A 260 -12.88 -3.50 1.45
CA VAL A 260 -12.82 -4.96 1.41
C VAL A 260 -12.68 -5.53 2.81
N GLN A 261 -13.51 -6.52 3.15
CA GLN A 261 -13.42 -7.27 4.40
C GLN A 261 -13.06 -8.72 4.13
N LEU A 262 -12.06 -9.26 4.83
CA LEU A 262 -11.69 -10.68 4.83
C LEU A 262 -11.96 -11.26 6.21
N GLY A 263 -12.71 -12.36 6.28
CA GLY A 263 -12.92 -13.15 7.49
C GLY A 263 -12.69 -14.62 7.21
N GLU A 264 -11.79 -15.26 7.96
CA GLU A 264 -11.49 -16.70 7.84
C GLU A 264 -11.17 -17.13 6.39
N ALA A 265 -10.42 -16.28 5.67
CA ALA A 265 -10.09 -16.49 4.28
C ALA A 265 -8.64 -16.96 4.10
N THR A 266 -8.36 -17.72 3.03
CA THR A 266 -6.99 -18.10 2.70
C THR A 266 -6.65 -17.99 1.22
N GLY A 267 -5.46 -17.51 0.88
CA GLY A 267 -5.04 -17.35 -0.51
C GLY A 267 -5.80 -16.22 -1.22
N VAL A 268 -5.86 -15.04 -0.61
CA VAL A 268 -6.54 -13.87 -1.19
C VAL A 268 -5.51 -12.94 -1.83
N THR A 269 -5.74 -12.53 -3.06
CA THR A 269 -4.92 -11.52 -3.75
C THR A 269 -5.76 -10.30 -4.09
N ILE A 270 -5.37 -9.14 -3.57
CA ILE A 270 -5.96 -7.85 -3.89
C ILE A 270 -4.92 -7.04 -4.67
N LYS A 271 -5.19 -6.75 -5.94
CA LYS A 271 -4.22 -6.10 -6.83
C LYS A 271 -4.78 -4.88 -7.53
N GLY A 272 -4.14 -3.72 -7.38
CA GLY A 272 -4.49 -2.50 -8.13
C GLY A 272 -5.80 -1.82 -7.71
N LEU A 273 -6.39 -2.25 -6.60
CA LEU A 273 -7.63 -1.68 -6.04
C LEU A 273 -7.42 -0.19 -5.68
N GLY A 274 -8.39 0.64 -6.03
CA GLY A 274 -8.49 2.02 -5.50
C GLY A 274 -9.65 2.15 -4.54
N SER A 275 -9.49 2.83 -3.40
CA SER A 275 -10.59 3.11 -2.47
C SER A 275 -10.61 4.54 -1.98
N PHE A 276 -11.82 5.07 -1.81
CA PHE A 276 -12.10 6.38 -1.23
C PHE A 276 -13.28 6.30 -0.27
N SER A 277 -13.19 6.91 0.91
CA SER A 277 -14.29 6.93 1.87
C SER A 277 -14.37 8.23 2.68
N SER A 278 -15.57 8.50 3.20
CA SER A 278 -15.85 9.70 4.02
C SER A 278 -16.78 9.44 5.21
N LYS A 279 -17.13 8.19 5.47
CA LYS A 279 -18.11 7.78 6.49
C LYS A 279 -17.38 7.19 7.71
N GLY A 280 -18.06 7.11 8.84
CA GLY A 280 -17.55 6.34 9.97
C GLY A 280 -17.40 4.86 9.60
N TRP A 281 -16.34 4.21 10.12
CA TRP A 281 -15.91 2.87 9.69
C TRP A 281 -15.66 2.79 8.19
N GLY A 282 -15.08 3.86 7.65
CA GLY A 282 -14.75 4.00 6.24
C GLY A 282 -13.45 3.30 5.86
N ASP A 283 -13.12 2.18 6.46
CA ASP A 283 -11.82 1.54 6.33
C ASP A 283 -11.58 1.05 4.88
N GLY A 284 -10.32 0.84 4.56
CA GLY A 284 -9.87 0.27 3.31
C GLY A 284 -10.02 -1.25 3.32
N ILE A 285 -8.92 -1.94 3.62
CA ILE A 285 -8.88 -3.42 3.66
C ILE A 285 -8.70 -3.91 5.08
N ASP A 286 -9.67 -4.68 5.54
CA ASP A 286 -9.65 -5.30 6.85
C ASP A 286 -9.46 -6.81 6.72
N VAL A 287 -8.51 -7.36 7.48
CA VAL A 287 -8.16 -8.78 7.47
C VAL A 287 -8.35 -9.37 8.86
N PHE A 288 -9.33 -10.27 9.00
CA PHE A 288 -9.64 -11.00 10.22
C PHE A 288 -9.39 -12.50 10.04
N CYS A 289 -8.67 -13.11 10.99
CA CYS A 289 -8.44 -14.56 11.09
C CYS A 289 -8.06 -15.23 9.76
N SER A 290 -7.23 -14.58 8.94
CA SER A 290 -6.99 -14.97 7.55
C SER A 290 -5.52 -15.25 7.27
N SER A 291 -5.25 -16.06 6.25
CA SER A 291 -3.88 -16.49 5.91
C SER A 291 -3.51 -16.36 4.44
N ASN A 292 -2.23 -16.15 4.14
CA ASN A 292 -1.71 -16.08 2.77
C ASN A 292 -2.43 -14.99 1.95
N VAL A 293 -2.35 -13.76 2.43
CA VAL A 293 -2.99 -12.59 1.83
C VAL A 293 -1.94 -11.70 1.17
N VAL A 294 -2.16 -11.33 -0.10
CA VAL A 294 -1.29 -10.41 -0.84
C VAL A 294 -2.10 -9.19 -1.26
N ILE A 295 -1.66 -8.01 -0.82
CA ILE A 295 -2.21 -6.70 -1.18
C ILE A 295 -1.11 -5.97 -1.98
N ASP A 296 -1.35 -5.71 -3.26
CA ASP A 296 -0.31 -5.28 -4.20
C ASP A 296 -0.79 -4.14 -5.10
N GLY A 297 -0.09 -3.00 -5.08
CA GLY A 297 -0.40 -1.90 -6.00
C GLY A 297 -1.68 -1.13 -5.67
N VAL A 298 -2.14 -1.14 -4.41
CA VAL A 298 -3.39 -0.46 -4.05
C VAL A 298 -3.19 1.03 -3.82
N PHE A 299 -4.26 1.80 -4.04
CA PHE A 299 -4.34 3.21 -3.64
C PHE A 299 -5.50 3.37 -2.65
N MET A 300 -5.19 3.83 -1.44
CA MET A 300 -6.18 4.00 -0.37
C MET A 300 -6.20 5.45 0.08
N ARG A 301 -7.38 6.06 0.06
CA ARG A 301 -7.64 7.33 0.72
C ARG A 301 -8.91 7.26 1.55
N ASN A 302 -8.75 6.93 2.83
CA ASN A 302 -9.85 6.44 3.64
C ASN A 302 -10.08 7.30 4.89
N SER A 303 -11.35 7.40 5.31
CA SER A 303 -11.79 8.06 6.54
C SER A 303 -11.83 7.12 7.75
N ASP A 304 -10.97 6.11 7.73
CA ASP A 304 -10.57 5.22 8.82
C ASP A 304 -9.32 4.46 8.35
N ASP A 305 -8.95 3.34 8.98
CA ASP A 305 -7.79 2.54 8.64
C ASP A 305 -7.69 2.21 7.13
N CYS A 306 -6.55 2.49 6.49
CA CYS A 306 -6.34 2.08 5.10
C CYS A 306 -6.11 0.57 4.98
N ILE A 307 -5.28 0.02 5.88
CA ILE A 307 -5.01 -1.41 6.00
C ILE A 307 -5.07 -1.79 7.48
N ALA A 308 -6.00 -2.67 7.83
CA ALA A 308 -6.18 -3.16 9.18
C ALA A 308 -6.01 -4.69 9.25
N LEU A 309 -5.09 -5.15 10.10
CA LEU A 309 -4.83 -6.57 10.31
C LEU A 309 -5.21 -6.95 11.75
N TYR A 310 -6.23 -7.79 11.86
CA TYR A 310 -6.90 -8.18 13.09
C TYR A 310 -6.94 -9.69 13.23
N THR A 311 -7.32 -10.21 14.40
CA THR A 311 -7.69 -11.63 14.57
C THR A 311 -9.17 -11.72 14.89
N HIS A 312 -9.56 -12.34 16.01
CA HIS A 312 -10.94 -12.59 16.36
C HIS A 312 -11.76 -11.31 16.46
N ARG A 313 -12.89 -11.35 15.75
CA ARG A 313 -13.98 -10.40 15.85
C ARG A 313 -15.25 -11.11 15.41
N TRP A 314 -16.34 -10.91 16.16
CA TRP A 314 -17.62 -11.56 15.89
C TRP A 314 -17.47 -13.09 15.83
N GLU A 315 -17.84 -13.71 14.72
CA GLU A 315 -17.79 -15.16 14.52
C GLU A 315 -16.53 -15.63 13.78
N TYR A 316 -15.51 -14.77 13.61
CA TYR A 316 -14.24 -15.17 13.01
C TYR A 316 -13.25 -15.61 14.09
N TYR A 317 -12.60 -16.75 13.91
CA TYR A 317 -11.65 -17.30 14.87
C TYR A 317 -10.34 -17.73 14.20
N GLY A 318 -9.23 -17.49 14.89
CA GLY A 318 -7.90 -17.97 14.52
C GLY A 318 -6.87 -16.88 14.26
N ASP A 319 -5.66 -17.35 14.00
CA ASP A 319 -4.51 -16.49 13.69
C ASP A 319 -4.72 -15.71 12.36
N THR A 320 -4.12 -14.53 12.28
CA THR A 320 -3.86 -13.85 11.00
C THR A 320 -2.39 -14.02 10.64
N SER A 321 -2.09 -14.61 9.48
CA SER A 321 -0.71 -14.96 9.14
C SER A 321 -0.33 -14.87 7.67
N ASN A 322 0.95 -14.63 7.40
CA ASN A 322 1.49 -14.54 6.03
C ASN A 322 0.76 -13.47 5.20
N VAL A 323 0.74 -12.24 5.70
CA VAL A 323 0.14 -11.09 5.01
C VAL A 323 1.25 -10.24 4.41
N THR A 324 1.17 -9.96 3.12
CA THR A 324 2.10 -9.06 2.42
C THR A 324 1.35 -7.90 1.81
N VAL A 325 1.69 -6.68 2.22
CA VAL A 325 1.26 -5.43 1.60
C VAL A 325 2.44 -4.84 0.85
N ARG A 326 2.30 -4.56 -0.45
CA ARG A 326 3.40 -4.02 -1.25
C ARG A 326 3.01 -3.07 -2.36
N ASN A 327 3.97 -2.25 -2.79
CA ASN A 327 3.85 -1.35 -3.95
C ASN A 327 2.64 -0.40 -3.87
N SER A 328 2.24 0.01 -2.67
CA SER A 328 0.94 0.66 -2.43
C SER A 328 1.08 2.09 -1.91
N THR A 329 0.06 2.90 -2.17
CA THR A 329 -0.01 4.30 -1.72
C THR A 329 -1.18 4.47 -0.75
N LEU A 330 -0.90 5.00 0.45
CA LEU A 330 -1.86 5.10 1.55
C LEU A 330 -2.01 6.56 2.00
N TRP A 331 -3.25 6.98 2.23
CA TRP A 331 -3.61 8.30 2.73
C TRP A 331 -4.75 8.14 3.75
N ALA A 332 -4.42 8.19 5.04
CA ALA A 332 -5.44 8.10 6.08
C ALA A 332 -5.96 9.50 6.42
N ASP A 333 -7.20 9.81 5.99
CA ASP A 333 -7.89 11.05 6.35
C ASP A 333 -8.36 11.04 7.82
N VAL A 334 -8.51 9.83 8.39
CA VAL A 334 -8.76 9.51 9.80
C VAL A 334 -8.03 8.20 10.12
N ALA A 335 -7.61 8.00 11.36
CA ALA A 335 -6.98 6.77 11.84
C ALA A 335 -5.69 6.44 11.08
N HIS A 336 -5.45 5.18 10.69
CA HIS A 336 -4.10 4.73 10.38
C HIS A 336 -3.90 4.36 8.89
N PRO A 337 -2.73 4.68 8.31
CA PRO A 337 -2.30 4.03 7.08
C PRO A 337 -2.17 2.51 7.27
N ILE A 338 -1.56 2.06 8.37
CA ILE A 338 -1.40 0.64 8.73
C ILE A 338 -1.71 0.45 10.21
N ASN A 339 -2.69 -0.40 10.52
CA ASN A 339 -3.04 -0.82 11.87
C ASN A 339 -2.95 -2.35 12.00
N VAL A 340 -2.35 -2.83 13.08
CA VAL A 340 -2.18 -4.26 13.38
C VAL A 340 -2.50 -4.53 14.85
N GLY A 341 -3.40 -5.47 15.12
CA GLY A 341 -3.77 -5.87 16.48
C GLY A 341 -5.17 -5.41 16.84
N THR A 342 -5.34 -4.67 17.93
CA THR A 342 -6.64 -4.23 18.46
C THR A 342 -7.60 -5.35 18.85
N HIS A 343 -8.14 -6.12 17.91
CA HIS A 343 -9.14 -7.16 18.17
C HIS A 343 -8.53 -8.56 18.18
N GLY A 344 -8.92 -9.34 19.19
CA GLY A 344 -8.50 -10.74 19.37
C GLY A 344 -9.37 -11.49 20.36
N ASN A 345 -8.89 -12.67 20.77
CA ASN A 345 -9.63 -13.59 21.63
C ASN A 345 -8.90 -13.85 22.95
N SER A 346 -9.43 -13.31 24.06
CA SER A 346 -8.83 -13.54 25.38
C SER A 346 -8.96 -14.99 25.88
N ASP A 347 -10.03 -15.69 25.51
CA ASP A 347 -10.30 -17.06 25.96
C ASP A 347 -9.41 -18.07 25.24
N ASN A 348 -9.14 -17.82 23.95
CA ASN A 348 -8.22 -18.60 23.13
C ASN A 348 -7.24 -17.67 22.38
N PRO A 349 -6.15 -17.22 23.04
CA PRO A 349 -5.25 -16.19 22.52
C PRO A 349 -4.60 -16.48 21.16
N GLU A 350 -4.74 -15.53 20.24
CA GLU A 350 -4.30 -15.66 18.84
C GLU A 350 -2.99 -14.92 18.56
N VAL A 351 -2.44 -15.15 17.38
CA VAL A 351 -1.19 -14.54 16.92
C VAL A 351 -1.37 -13.88 15.55
N LEU A 352 -0.91 -12.64 15.43
CA LEU A 352 -0.65 -11.99 14.15
C LEU A 352 0.82 -12.22 13.78
N LYS A 353 1.09 -13.01 12.74
CA LYS A 353 2.48 -13.41 12.42
C LYS A 353 2.86 -13.39 10.94
N ASN A 354 4.14 -13.13 10.69
CA ASN A 354 4.72 -13.10 9.34
C ASN A 354 4.04 -12.02 8.48
N LEU A 355 4.17 -10.77 8.92
CA LEU A 355 3.58 -9.61 8.27
C LEU A 355 4.68 -8.86 7.51
N THR A 356 4.42 -8.49 6.26
CA THR A 356 5.39 -7.76 5.43
C THR A 356 4.75 -6.52 4.81
N PHE A 357 5.35 -5.36 5.03
CA PHE A 357 4.98 -4.08 4.45
C PHE A 357 6.15 -3.58 3.61
N LYS A 358 6.03 -3.59 2.29
CA LYS A 358 7.17 -3.37 1.39
C LYS A 358 6.89 -2.37 0.29
N ASN A 359 7.80 -1.41 0.08
CA ASN A 359 7.67 -0.43 -1.00
C ASN A 359 6.34 0.34 -0.92
N LEU A 360 6.12 1.06 0.17
CA LEU A 360 4.89 1.83 0.40
C LEU A 360 5.16 3.33 0.42
N ASP A 361 4.24 4.11 -0.13
CA ASP A 361 4.20 5.57 0.03
C ASP A 361 3.02 5.95 0.92
N ILE A 362 3.30 6.51 2.09
CA ILE A 362 2.29 7.06 2.99
C ILE A 362 2.27 8.57 2.77
N LEU A 363 1.17 9.04 2.18
CA LEU A 363 1.00 10.44 1.77
C LEU A 363 0.48 11.30 2.92
N ASP A 364 -0.32 10.74 3.81
CA ASP A 364 -0.86 11.51 4.94
C ASP A 364 -1.35 10.56 6.02
N HIS A 365 -1.46 11.12 7.21
CA HIS A 365 -1.92 10.47 8.41
C HIS A 365 -2.56 11.51 9.33
N ARG A 366 -3.77 11.19 9.80
CA ARG A 366 -4.52 12.02 10.73
C ARG A 366 -5.26 11.20 11.79
N GLU A 367 -4.54 10.78 12.82
CA GLU A 367 -5.09 10.15 14.02
C GLU A 367 -4.93 11.09 15.22
N PRO A 368 -6.00 11.74 15.72
CA PRO A 368 -5.94 12.62 16.89
C PRO A 368 -5.76 11.90 18.24
N GLN A 369 -6.02 10.60 18.31
CA GLN A 369 -6.04 9.83 19.56
C GLN A 369 -4.65 9.28 19.89
N MET A 370 -3.96 9.93 20.84
CA MET A 370 -2.59 9.61 21.30
C MET A 370 -2.29 8.11 21.49
N GLY A 371 -3.28 7.33 21.94
CA GLY A 371 -3.12 5.89 22.20
C GLY A 371 -3.02 5.00 20.95
N TYR A 372 -3.14 5.54 19.74
CA TYR A 372 -3.17 4.78 18.47
C TYR A 372 -2.30 5.37 17.35
N GLN A 373 -1.76 6.58 17.48
CA GLN A 373 -1.29 7.48 16.39
C GLN A 373 -0.11 7.02 15.51
N GLY A 374 0.04 5.77 15.08
CA GLY A 374 1.15 5.36 14.20
C GLY A 374 0.80 5.38 12.71
N CYS A 375 1.68 5.90 11.84
CA CYS A 375 1.60 5.57 10.41
C CYS A 375 1.71 4.05 10.22
N ILE A 376 2.57 3.44 11.03
CA ILE A 376 2.62 2.01 11.29
C ILE A 376 2.28 1.81 12.77
N ALA A 377 1.09 1.29 13.04
CA ALA A 377 0.57 1.05 14.38
C ALA A 377 0.53 -0.46 14.69
N LEU A 378 1.28 -0.91 15.70
CA LEU A 378 1.30 -2.28 16.20
C LEU A 378 0.78 -2.30 17.63
N ASN A 379 -0.48 -2.71 17.82
CA ASN A 379 -1.18 -2.53 19.09
C ASN A 379 -1.91 -3.82 19.52
N PRO A 380 -1.23 -4.87 20.02
CA PRO A 380 -1.92 -6.08 20.45
C PRO A 380 -2.74 -5.81 21.72
N GLY A 381 -4.03 -6.13 21.65
CA GLY A 381 -4.95 -6.27 22.78
C GLY A 381 -5.59 -7.67 22.77
N ASP A 382 -6.50 -7.96 23.71
CA ASP A 382 -7.22 -9.25 23.78
C ASP A 382 -6.31 -10.48 23.80
N SER A 383 -5.22 -10.41 24.57
CA SER A 383 -4.20 -11.46 24.64
C SER A 383 -3.53 -11.80 23.30
N ASN A 384 -3.68 -10.99 22.26
CA ASN A 384 -2.97 -11.22 21.00
C ASN A 384 -1.46 -11.06 21.15
N LEU A 385 -0.72 -11.83 20.36
CA LEU A 385 0.72 -11.64 20.15
C LEU A 385 0.95 -11.16 18.71
N ILE A 386 1.69 -10.05 18.53
CA ILE A 386 2.21 -9.67 17.21
C ILE A 386 3.65 -10.18 17.10
N LYS A 387 3.97 -10.90 16.02
CA LYS A 387 5.29 -11.53 15.84
C LYS A 387 5.79 -11.51 14.40
N ASN A 388 7.10 -11.29 14.18
CA ASN A 388 7.73 -11.35 12.86
C ASN A 388 7.08 -10.37 11.87
N VAL A 389 7.31 -9.08 12.14
CA VAL A 389 6.85 -7.97 11.28
C VAL A 389 8.05 -7.41 10.53
N LYS A 390 7.93 -7.30 9.21
CA LYS A 390 8.94 -6.74 8.32
C LYS A 390 8.40 -5.50 7.64
N VAL A 391 9.13 -4.40 7.76
CA VAL A 391 8.89 -3.16 7.01
C VAL A 391 10.12 -2.93 6.14
N ASP A 392 9.94 -2.69 4.84
CA ASP A 392 11.06 -2.59 3.89
C ASP A 392 10.78 -1.55 2.81
N GLY A 393 11.50 -0.43 2.84
CA GLY A 393 11.37 0.62 1.83
C GLY A 393 10.03 1.37 1.94
N VAL A 394 9.67 1.85 3.12
CA VAL A 394 8.45 2.65 3.34
C VAL A 394 8.81 4.13 3.43
N ARG A 395 8.10 4.96 2.68
CA ARG A 395 8.36 6.40 2.56
C ARG A 395 7.15 7.16 3.04
N VAL A 396 7.34 7.94 4.10
CA VAL A 396 6.29 8.73 4.73
C VAL A 396 6.55 10.19 4.42
N GLU A 397 5.62 10.80 3.70
CA GLU A 397 5.63 12.25 3.49
C GLU A 397 5.11 12.98 4.72
N ASP A 398 5.13 14.31 4.69
CA ASP A 398 4.54 15.10 5.75
C ASP A 398 3.06 14.76 5.96
N PHE A 399 2.62 14.74 7.22
CA PHE A 399 1.27 14.34 7.61
C PHE A 399 0.65 15.32 8.60
N ARG A 400 -0.68 15.38 8.63
CA ARG A 400 -1.42 16.37 9.42
C ARG A 400 -1.37 16.15 10.94
N TRP A 401 -1.54 14.90 11.39
CA TRP A 401 -1.61 14.60 12.82
C TRP A 401 -1.30 13.12 13.08
N GLY A 402 -0.18 12.83 13.70
CA GLY A 402 0.13 11.47 14.13
C GLY A 402 1.60 11.29 14.50
N GLN A 403 2.06 10.05 14.49
CA GLN A 403 3.43 9.61 14.75
C GLN A 403 3.88 8.74 13.58
N LEU A 404 5.19 8.65 13.36
CA LEU A 404 5.74 7.77 12.33
C LEU A 404 5.51 6.30 12.68
N ILE A 405 5.76 5.93 13.93
CA ILE A 405 5.60 4.59 14.47
C ILE A 405 4.91 4.67 15.82
N HIS A 406 3.97 3.75 16.05
CA HIS A 406 3.36 3.53 17.35
C HIS A 406 3.33 2.02 17.63
N MET A 407 4.03 1.57 18.67
CA MET A 407 4.00 0.19 19.12
C MET A 407 3.55 0.17 20.58
N ARG A 408 2.40 -0.41 20.89
CA ARG A 408 1.86 -0.40 22.25
C ARG A 408 1.18 -1.71 22.58
N VAL A 409 1.73 -2.45 23.52
CA VAL A 409 1.00 -3.57 24.14
C VAL A 409 -0.10 -2.97 24.99
N MET A 410 -1.36 -3.16 24.58
CA MET A 410 -2.46 -2.37 25.12
C MET A 410 -3.51 -3.20 25.83
N TYR A 411 -4.16 -2.55 26.79
CA TYR A 411 -5.47 -2.93 27.31
C TYR A 411 -6.38 -1.71 27.21
N ASN A 412 -7.03 -1.54 26.05
CA ASN A 412 -8.06 -0.52 25.90
C ASN A 412 -9.41 -1.11 26.29
N THR A 413 -9.92 -0.78 27.48
CA THR A 413 -11.19 -1.31 28.00
C THR A 413 -12.41 -1.01 27.13
N LYS A 414 -12.32 -0.10 26.15
CA LYS A 414 -13.38 0.12 25.14
C LYS A 414 -13.46 -1.01 24.11
N TYR A 415 -12.33 -1.59 23.72
CA TYR A 415 -12.24 -2.55 22.62
C TYR A 415 -11.71 -3.92 23.05
N ASN A 416 -11.07 -4.00 24.22
CA ASN A 416 -10.38 -5.17 24.72
C ASN A 416 -10.95 -5.66 26.05
N THR A 417 -10.86 -6.97 26.20
CA THR A 417 -11.21 -7.76 27.37
C THR A 417 -9.96 -8.18 28.16
N SER A 418 -8.77 -8.14 27.54
CA SER A 418 -7.49 -8.35 28.23
C SER A 418 -6.33 -7.59 27.55
N VAL A 419 -5.18 -7.54 28.23
CA VAL A 419 -3.93 -6.99 27.70
C VAL A 419 -3.35 -7.90 26.62
N GLY A 420 -2.73 -7.33 25.58
CA GLY A 420 -1.96 -8.11 24.61
C GLY A 420 -0.76 -8.84 25.23
N ARG A 421 -0.34 -9.94 24.62
CA ARG A 421 0.81 -10.75 25.09
C ARG A 421 2.17 -10.15 24.77
N GLY A 422 2.26 -9.27 23.77
CA GLY A 422 3.51 -8.60 23.41
C GLY A 422 3.65 -8.31 21.92
N ILE A 423 4.78 -7.70 21.59
CA ILE A 423 5.24 -7.47 20.20
C ILE A 423 6.65 -8.04 20.11
N GLN A 424 6.93 -8.90 19.13
CA GLN A 424 8.20 -9.63 19.03
C GLN A 424 8.71 -9.66 17.58
N ASP A 425 10.04 -9.60 17.41
CA ASP A 425 10.72 -9.77 16.12
C ASP A 425 10.23 -8.77 15.06
N VAL A 426 10.50 -7.47 15.28
CA VAL A 426 10.14 -6.42 14.33
C VAL A 426 11.40 -5.91 13.64
N TYR A 427 11.44 -6.04 12.31
CA TYR A 427 12.56 -5.55 11.49
C TYR A 427 12.07 -4.46 10.54
N VAL A 428 12.55 -3.23 10.76
CA VAL A 428 12.20 -2.07 9.96
C VAL A 428 13.42 -1.62 9.17
N LYS A 429 13.40 -1.83 7.86
CA LYS A 429 14.45 -1.47 6.92
C LYS A 429 13.99 -0.36 6.00
N ASP A 430 14.86 0.62 5.75
CA ASP A 430 14.64 1.68 4.76
C ASP A 430 13.30 2.41 4.98
N LEU A 431 12.99 2.74 6.24
CA LEU A 431 11.87 3.61 6.59
C LEU A 431 12.34 5.06 6.56
N SER A 432 11.70 5.91 5.74
CA SER A 432 12.03 7.32 5.66
C SER A 432 10.84 8.22 5.98
N TYR A 433 11.08 9.30 6.71
CA TYR A 433 10.13 10.40 6.89
C TYR A 433 10.72 11.74 6.42
N THR A 434 9.94 12.49 5.64
CA THR A 434 10.29 13.84 5.19
C THR A 434 9.10 14.78 5.40
N GLY A 435 9.23 15.73 6.33
CA GLY A 435 8.15 16.66 6.65
C GLY A 435 8.48 17.61 7.79
N ASN A 436 7.43 18.09 8.46
CA ASN A 436 7.53 18.90 9.66
C ASN A 436 8.22 18.14 10.81
N PRO A 437 8.58 18.79 11.93
CA PRO A 437 9.06 18.06 13.09
C PRO A 437 8.07 16.97 13.54
N LEU A 438 8.55 15.74 13.70
CA LEU A 438 7.73 14.60 14.12
C LEU A 438 7.12 14.82 15.51
N ALA A 439 5.90 14.33 15.71
CA ALA A 439 5.42 14.05 17.06
C ALA A 439 6.17 12.86 17.66
N THR A 440 6.19 12.78 18.99
CA THR A 440 6.89 11.71 19.71
C THR A 440 6.28 10.34 19.38
N CYS A 441 7.06 9.48 18.73
CA CYS A 441 6.73 8.07 18.49
C CYS A 441 6.74 7.30 19.82
N LEU A 442 5.79 6.39 20.03
CA LEU A 442 5.65 5.65 21.29
C LEU A 442 5.92 4.16 21.09
N LEU A 443 6.86 3.62 21.87
CA LEU A 443 7.13 2.19 22.02
C LEU A 443 6.89 1.81 23.49
N LEU A 444 5.75 1.19 23.77
CA LEU A 444 5.26 0.97 25.14
C LEU A 444 4.92 -0.51 25.36
N GLY A 445 5.79 -1.23 26.07
CA GLY A 445 5.39 -2.50 26.68
C GLY A 445 4.48 -2.24 27.89
N TYR A 446 3.62 -3.19 28.23
CA TYR A 446 2.65 -2.98 29.32
C TYR A 446 3.24 -3.27 30.70
N ASP A 447 3.97 -4.38 30.81
CA ASP A 447 4.74 -4.77 32.00
C ASP A 447 5.88 -5.73 31.59
N ALA A 448 6.61 -6.28 32.57
CA ALA A 448 7.73 -7.20 32.33
C ALA A 448 7.35 -8.50 31.59
N LYS A 449 6.08 -8.94 31.66
CA LYS A 449 5.56 -10.13 30.97
C LYS A 449 4.98 -9.79 29.60
N HIS A 450 4.49 -8.57 29.43
CA HIS A 450 3.80 -8.07 28.25
C HIS A 450 4.67 -7.03 27.50
N ALA A 451 5.88 -7.46 27.14
CA ALA A 451 6.94 -6.60 26.61
C ALA A 451 6.93 -6.46 25.08
N ILE A 452 7.63 -5.43 24.60
CA ILE A 452 8.07 -5.30 23.21
C ILE A 452 9.51 -5.82 23.16
N LYS A 453 9.80 -6.77 22.28
CA LYS A 453 11.11 -7.44 22.22
C LYS A 453 11.64 -7.49 20.79
N ASP A 454 12.94 -7.28 20.66
CA ASP A 454 13.69 -7.53 19.43
C ASP A 454 13.18 -6.68 18.25
N VAL A 455 13.23 -5.36 18.45
CA VAL A 455 12.93 -4.36 17.42
C VAL A 455 14.24 -3.82 16.85
N THR A 456 14.43 -3.96 15.54
CA THR A 456 15.60 -3.42 14.84
C THR A 456 15.16 -2.45 13.75
N PHE A 457 15.74 -1.26 13.80
CA PHE A 457 15.70 -0.28 12.73
C PHE A 457 17.00 -0.36 11.93
N GLU A 458 16.92 -0.69 10.65
CA GLU A 458 18.02 -0.58 9.68
C GLU A 458 17.72 0.60 8.76
N ASN A 459 18.63 1.57 8.71
CA ASN A 459 18.52 2.74 7.83
C ASN A 459 17.20 3.51 8.02
N LEU A 460 16.81 3.76 9.27
CA LEU A 460 15.75 4.71 9.59
C LEU A 460 16.24 6.13 9.25
N MET A 461 15.53 6.82 8.35
CA MET A 461 15.88 8.16 7.92
C MET A 461 14.79 9.16 8.30
N VAL A 462 15.13 10.19 9.07
CA VAL A 462 14.21 11.26 9.46
C VAL A 462 14.78 12.59 8.99
N ASN A 463 14.08 13.27 8.08
CA ASN A 463 14.47 14.57 7.52
C ASN A 463 15.94 14.60 7.06
N GLY A 464 16.36 13.55 6.33
CA GLY A 464 17.71 13.40 5.78
C GLY A 464 18.78 12.91 6.76
N THR A 465 18.44 12.67 8.03
CA THR A 465 19.35 12.12 9.04
C THR A 465 19.12 10.62 9.22
N VAL A 466 20.17 9.82 9.06
CA VAL A 466 20.13 8.38 9.39
C VAL A 466 20.27 8.22 10.90
N ILE A 467 19.33 7.47 11.49
CA ILE A 467 19.28 7.21 12.93
C ILE A 467 19.95 5.87 13.22
N ALA A 468 21.02 5.89 13.99
CA ALA A 468 21.81 4.72 14.32
C ALA A 468 22.41 4.82 15.73
N ASP A 469 22.67 3.68 16.36
CA ASP A 469 23.30 3.61 17.68
C ASP A 469 24.73 4.16 17.65
N SER A 470 25.42 4.05 16.52
CA SER A 470 26.76 4.59 16.28
C SER A 470 26.81 6.07 15.88
N MET A 471 25.66 6.72 15.65
CA MET A 471 25.64 8.13 15.25
C MET A 471 26.25 9.03 16.34
N LYS A 472 26.87 10.15 15.94
CA LYS A 472 27.46 11.10 16.89
C LYS A 472 26.36 11.72 17.77
N LYS A 473 26.40 11.42 19.06
CA LYS A 473 25.54 11.98 20.12
C LYS A 473 26.29 12.02 21.45
N PRO A 474 25.85 12.81 22.45
CA PRO A 474 26.40 12.72 23.81
C PRO A 474 26.34 11.29 24.35
N THR A 475 27.35 10.88 25.11
CA THR A 475 27.49 9.47 25.56
C THR A 475 26.41 9.02 26.54
N TRP A 476 25.69 9.96 27.17
CA TRP A 476 24.58 9.70 28.08
C TRP A 476 23.20 9.80 27.41
N TYR A 477 23.14 10.08 26.10
CA TYR A 477 21.89 10.11 25.34
C TYR A 477 21.58 8.73 24.79
N LEU A 478 20.31 8.34 24.86
CA LEU A 478 19.78 7.22 24.10
C LEU A 478 19.67 7.61 22.63
N THR A 479 19.69 6.64 21.72
CA THR A 479 19.43 6.92 20.29
C THR A 479 18.03 7.50 20.09
N THR A 480 17.06 7.07 20.90
CA THR A 480 15.70 7.63 20.93
C THR A 480 15.64 9.08 21.37
N ASP A 481 16.68 9.67 21.96
CA ASP A 481 16.70 11.12 22.28
C ASP A 481 17.05 11.98 21.05
N THR A 482 17.54 11.36 19.98
CA THR A 482 17.95 12.07 18.74
C THR A 482 16.79 12.25 17.74
N ILE A 483 15.67 11.56 17.99
CA ILE A 483 14.40 11.71 17.28
C ILE A 483 13.28 11.83 18.31
N PRO A 484 12.14 12.46 18.04
CA PRO A 484 11.00 12.41 18.96
C PRO A 484 10.48 10.97 19.11
N MET A 485 11.03 10.21 20.05
CA MET A 485 10.66 8.81 20.31
C MET A 485 10.83 8.48 21.79
N HIS A 486 9.85 7.80 22.37
CA HIS A 486 9.91 7.29 23.73
C HIS A 486 9.72 5.78 23.75
N ALA A 487 10.68 5.08 24.36
CA ALA A 487 10.61 3.66 24.68
C ALA A 487 10.63 3.49 26.21
N ASN A 488 9.68 2.75 26.76
CA ASN A 488 9.64 2.49 28.21
C ASN A 488 10.53 1.29 28.62
N GLU A 489 10.62 1.00 29.92
CA GLU A 489 11.46 -0.05 30.50
C GLU A 489 11.07 -1.48 30.09
N HIS A 490 9.94 -1.64 29.38
CA HIS A 490 9.43 -2.91 28.88
C HIS A 490 9.69 -3.10 27.37
N VAL A 491 10.51 -2.22 26.78
CA VAL A 491 11.05 -2.38 25.43
C VAL A 491 12.46 -2.96 25.53
N LEU A 492 12.66 -4.17 25.03
CA LEU A 492 13.89 -4.95 25.17
C LEU A 492 14.56 -5.16 23.81
N ASN A 493 15.89 -5.07 23.78
CA ASN A 493 16.71 -5.28 22.58
C ASN A 493 16.36 -4.37 21.39
N LEU A 494 15.99 -3.12 21.66
CA LEU A 494 15.81 -2.09 20.63
C LEU A 494 17.17 -1.71 20.03
N LYS A 495 17.29 -1.74 18.71
CA LYS A 495 18.53 -1.43 17.98
C LYS A 495 18.28 -0.48 16.82
N PHE A 496 19.25 0.38 16.56
CA PHE A 496 19.28 1.24 15.38
C PHE A 496 20.62 1.06 14.64
N LEU A 497 20.56 0.61 13.41
CA LEU A 497 21.70 0.24 12.60
C LEU A 497 21.73 1.06 11.31
N THR A 498 22.93 1.44 10.88
CA THR A 498 23.17 1.77 9.47
C THR A 498 23.12 0.51 8.62
N THR A 499 22.93 0.66 7.30
CA THR A 499 22.99 -0.47 6.36
C THR A 499 24.32 -1.23 6.43
N ALA A 500 25.44 -0.52 6.62
CA ALA A 500 26.76 -1.13 6.72
C ALA A 500 26.90 -2.01 7.97
N GLU A 501 26.36 -1.57 9.11
CA GLU A 501 26.38 -2.33 10.36
C GLU A 501 25.49 -3.57 10.30
N ALA A 502 24.30 -3.44 9.72
CA ALA A 502 23.40 -4.59 9.50
C ALA A 502 24.04 -5.64 8.58
N ALA A 503 24.72 -5.21 7.52
CA ALA A 503 25.45 -6.09 6.61
C ALA A 503 26.64 -6.80 7.28
N ALA A 504 27.29 -6.18 8.27
CA ALA A 504 28.39 -6.78 9.01
C ALA A 504 27.93 -7.78 10.09
N ALA A 505 26.67 -7.68 10.52
CA ALA A 505 26.07 -8.54 11.55
C ALA A 505 25.31 -9.76 10.97
N SER A 506 25.17 -9.85 9.64
CA SER A 506 24.38 -10.88 8.93
C SER A 506 25.17 -12.09 8.45
#